data_AF-A0A535G524-F1
#
_entry.id   AF-A0A535G524-F1
#
_cell.length_a   1.000
_cell.length_b   1.000
_cell.length_c   1.000
_cell.angle_alpha   90.00
_cell.angle_beta   90.00
_cell.angle_gamma   90.00
#
_symmetry.space_group_name_H-M   'P 1'
#
loop_
_entity.id
_entity.type
_entity.pdbx_description
1 polymer ?
#
loop_
_entity_poly.entity_id
_entity_poly.type
_entity_poly.pdbx_seq_one_letter_code
_entity_poly.pdbx_strand_id
1 'polypeptide(L)'
;MQAVGSSPSRICSTRKRATIRTSGTTPAGSTRSPTFSGVPVGATENIFVYLASAVGLHLISPPEFMQAVAEGNDPPAQTVAQFHDLVAGKKIKVLVYNVQTSTNITEDLKRQATQNGIPVVGVSETLQPIDATFQEWQDAQLLTLQNALNANALTH
;
A
#
# COMPACT_ATOMS: atom_id res chain seq x y z
N MET A 1 -65.50 -8.57 39.54
CA MET A 1 -64.53 -9.26 38.67
C MET A 1 -63.15 -8.75 39.05
N GLN A 2 -62.32 -9.60 39.69
CA GLN A 2 -60.86 -9.52 39.95
C GLN A 2 -60.33 -8.27 40.70
N ALA A 3 -59.92 -8.36 41.97
CA ALA A 3 -58.75 -9.01 42.59
C ALA A 3 -57.52 -8.07 42.73
N VAL A 4 -57.28 -7.73 44.00
CA VAL A 4 -56.15 -7.14 44.73
C VAL A 4 -54.73 -7.47 44.22
N GLY A 5 -53.82 -6.50 44.32
CA GLY A 5 -52.36 -6.71 44.26
C GLY A 5 -51.60 -5.55 44.92
N SER A 6 -51.00 -5.82 46.08
CA SER A 6 -50.20 -4.91 46.92
C SER A 6 -48.75 -4.75 46.43
N SER A 7 -48.18 -3.55 46.69
CA SER A 7 -46.78 -3.05 46.87
C SER A 7 -45.58 -4.04 47.01
N PRO A 8 -44.28 -3.63 47.00
CA PRO A 8 -43.68 -2.27 46.95
C PRO A 8 -42.33 -2.12 46.14
N SER A 9 -41.79 -0.89 46.16
CA SER A 9 -40.36 -0.48 46.17
C SER A 9 -39.38 -1.04 45.12
N ARG A 10 -38.98 -0.18 44.17
CA ARG A 10 -37.68 -0.26 43.50
C ARG A 10 -36.85 0.99 43.77
N ILE A 11 -36.04 0.87 44.82
CA ILE A 11 -34.60 1.19 44.89
C ILE A 11 -34.14 2.42 44.08
N CYS A 12 -33.84 3.47 44.85
CA CYS A 12 -32.91 4.53 44.49
C CYS A 12 -31.53 3.95 44.15
N SER A 13 -31.01 4.25 42.95
CA SER A 13 -29.58 4.18 42.66
C SER A 13 -29.22 5.21 41.61
N THR A 14 -28.87 6.41 42.07
CA THR A 14 -28.12 7.40 41.32
C THR A 14 -26.68 6.92 41.14
N ARG A 15 -26.28 6.54 39.91
CA ARG A 15 -24.84 6.47 39.59
C ARG A 15 -24.53 6.71 38.11
N LYS A 16 -23.82 7.83 37.91
CA LYS A 16 -22.82 8.14 36.88
C LYS A 16 -23.27 8.20 35.41
N ARG A 17 -23.52 9.45 35.00
CA ARG A 17 -23.13 10.09 33.73
C ARG A 17 -21.96 9.35 33.05
N ALA A 18 -22.25 8.63 31.98
CA ALA A 18 -21.24 8.05 31.10
C ALA A 18 -20.67 9.16 30.22
N THR A 19 -19.58 9.78 30.68
CA THR A 19 -18.71 10.58 29.83
C THR A 19 -17.80 9.60 29.08
N ILE A 20 -18.16 9.27 27.84
CA ILE A 20 -17.24 8.60 26.92
C ILE A 20 -16.23 9.67 26.48
N ARG A 21 -15.11 9.74 27.18
CA ARG A 21 -13.89 10.44 26.73
C ARG A 21 -13.00 9.38 26.09
N THR A 22 -13.25 9.05 24.84
CA THR A 22 -12.29 8.37 23.97
C THR A 22 -11.64 9.44 23.08
N SER A 23 -10.61 10.09 23.61
CA SER A 23 -9.69 10.92 22.83
C SER A 23 -8.30 10.63 23.37
N GLY A 24 -7.77 9.49 22.95
CA GLY A 24 -6.52 8.96 23.46
C GLY A 24 -6.06 7.81 22.59
N THR A 25 -5.81 8.09 21.31
CA THR A 25 -4.79 7.40 20.50
C THR A 25 -4.50 8.29 19.30
N THR A 26 -3.58 9.22 19.45
CA THR A 26 -2.70 9.55 18.33
C THR A 26 -1.80 8.32 18.17
N PRO A 27 -1.76 7.62 17.03
CA PRO A 27 -0.56 6.87 16.72
C PRO A 27 0.50 7.94 16.45
N ALA A 28 1.32 8.21 17.47
CA ALA A 28 2.60 8.87 17.29
C ALA A 28 3.48 7.93 16.46
N GLY A 29 3.29 7.95 15.15
CA GLY A 29 4.12 7.23 14.19
C GLY A 29 5.30 8.11 13.76
N SER A 30 6.19 8.45 14.69
CA SER A 30 7.58 8.79 14.30
C SER A 30 8.28 7.50 13.86
N THR A 31 7.80 6.88 12.79
CA THR A 31 8.44 5.71 12.20
C THR A 31 9.63 6.24 11.42
N ARG A 32 10.79 6.20 12.07
CA ARG A 32 12.09 6.37 11.42
C ARG A 32 12.12 5.44 10.21
N SER A 33 12.05 6.01 9.00
CA SER A 33 12.00 5.24 7.77
C SER A 33 13.20 4.28 7.72
N PRO A 34 13.01 2.96 7.59
CA PRO A 34 14.13 2.09 7.26
C PRO A 34 14.71 2.58 5.95
N THR A 35 16.01 2.86 5.95
CA THR A 35 16.69 3.32 4.74
C THR A 35 16.90 2.08 3.86
N PHE A 36 15.98 1.82 2.94
CA PHE A 36 16.10 0.75 1.93
C PHE A 36 17.07 1.17 0.80
N SER A 37 18.17 1.81 1.18
CA SER A 37 19.07 2.48 0.26
C SER A 37 19.62 1.49 -0.76
N GLY A 38 19.43 1.79 -2.05
CA GLY A 38 19.96 1.00 -3.15
C GLY A 38 19.23 -0.31 -3.44
N VAL A 39 18.14 -0.64 -2.71
CA VAL A 39 17.36 -1.85 -2.99
C VAL A 39 16.73 -1.75 -4.38
N PRO A 40 16.98 -2.71 -5.29
CA PRO A 40 16.43 -2.66 -6.64
C PRO A 40 14.94 -2.95 -6.63
N VAL A 41 14.15 -2.07 -7.23
CA VAL A 41 12.69 -2.18 -7.35
C VAL A 41 12.25 -1.92 -8.79
N GLY A 42 11.12 -2.51 -9.18
CA GLY A 42 10.46 -2.22 -10.44
C GLY A 42 9.15 -1.49 -10.18
N ALA A 43 8.79 -0.56 -11.05
CA ALA A 43 7.46 0.06 -11.13
C ALA A 43 6.91 0.01 -12.56
N THR A 44 5.59 -0.12 -12.73
CA THR A 44 4.93 -0.10 -14.05
C THR A 44 4.78 1.30 -14.62
N GLU A 45 4.75 2.32 -13.78
CA GLU A 45 4.49 3.72 -14.14
C GLU A 45 5.45 4.67 -13.43
N ASN A 46 5.60 5.87 -13.99
CA ASN A 46 6.55 6.88 -13.52
C ASN A 46 6.09 7.60 -12.23
N ILE A 47 4.84 7.42 -11.79
CA ILE A 47 4.28 8.02 -10.57
C ILE A 47 5.04 7.63 -9.30
N PHE A 48 5.70 6.47 -9.32
CA PHE A 48 6.49 5.95 -8.21
C PHE A 48 7.92 6.51 -8.17
N VAL A 49 8.40 7.17 -9.23
CA VAL A 49 9.80 7.65 -9.33
C VAL A 49 10.17 8.56 -8.16
N TYR A 50 9.32 9.53 -7.84
CA TYR A 50 9.59 10.47 -6.73
C TYR A 50 9.57 9.78 -5.38
N LEU A 51 8.61 8.87 -5.16
CA LEU A 51 8.54 8.11 -3.91
C LEU A 51 9.77 7.22 -3.73
N ALA A 52 10.17 6.49 -4.78
CA ALA A 52 11.37 5.66 -4.79
C ALA A 52 12.62 6.47 -4.44
N SER A 53 12.80 7.65 -5.07
CA SER A 53 13.91 8.54 -4.79
C SER A 53 13.90 9.04 -3.34
N ALA A 54 12.73 9.45 -2.83
CA ALA A 54 12.58 9.97 -1.47
C ALA A 54 12.92 8.94 -0.39
N VAL A 55 12.67 7.65 -0.64
CA VAL A 55 13.00 6.55 0.29
C VAL A 55 14.32 5.84 -0.03
N GLY A 56 15.07 6.30 -1.03
CA GLY A 56 16.39 5.79 -1.40
C GLY A 56 16.38 4.46 -2.16
N LEU A 57 15.25 4.05 -2.73
CA LEU A 57 15.16 2.85 -3.55
C LEU A 57 15.82 3.05 -4.92
N HIS A 58 16.39 1.97 -5.45
CA HIS A 58 16.96 1.97 -6.79
C HIS A 58 15.92 1.46 -7.78
N LEU A 59 15.20 2.39 -8.41
CA LEU A 59 14.22 2.05 -9.43
C LEU A 59 14.95 1.68 -10.73
N ILE A 60 14.82 0.42 -11.16
CA ILE A 60 15.52 -0.12 -12.35
C ILE A 60 14.60 -0.45 -13.52
N SER A 61 13.32 -0.04 -13.46
CA SER A 61 12.39 -0.14 -14.58
C SER A 61 12.87 0.65 -15.79
N PRO A 62 12.62 0.18 -17.02
CA PRO A 62 12.90 0.95 -18.23
C PRO A 62 12.09 2.26 -18.23
N PRO A 63 12.71 3.45 -18.36
CA PRO A 63 12.00 4.72 -18.32
C PRO A 63 10.93 4.86 -19.41
N GLU A 64 11.24 4.41 -20.63
CA GLU A 64 10.31 4.42 -21.77
C GLU A 64 9.08 3.54 -21.54
N PHE A 65 9.25 2.41 -20.83
CA PHE A 65 8.13 1.57 -20.43
C PHE A 65 7.20 2.33 -19.49
N MET A 66 7.77 2.88 -18.41
CA MET A 66 6.99 3.61 -17.40
C MET A 66 6.26 4.81 -17.98
N GLN A 67 6.91 5.52 -18.92
CA GLN A 67 6.31 6.65 -19.62
C GLN A 67 5.13 6.21 -20.50
N ALA A 68 5.33 5.18 -21.33
CA ALA A 68 4.28 4.70 -22.22
C ALA A 68 3.05 4.22 -21.43
N VAL A 69 3.23 3.43 -20.37
CA VAL A 69 2.11 2.97 -19.54
C VAL A 69 1.40 4.15 -18.86
N ALA A 70 2.14 5.14 -18.34
CA ALA A 70 1.55 6.32 -17.69
C ALA A 70 0.74 7.20 -18.67
N GLU A 71 1.13 7.22 -19.94
CA GLU A 71 0.40 7.92 -21.00
C GLU A 71 -0.76 7.10 -21.60
N GLY A 72 -0.92 5.84 -21.18
CA GLY A 72 -1.91 4.91 -21.76
C GLY A 72 -1.52 4.38 -23.15
N ASN A 73 -0.23 4.47 -23.50
CA ASN A 73 0.34 3.98 -24.75
C ASN A 73 0.96 2.60 -24.59
N ASP A 74 1.14 1.89 -25.71
CA ASP A 74 1.88 0.63 -25.74
C ASP A 74 3.40 0.88 -25.60
N PRO A 75 4.08 0.26 -24.62
CA PRO A 75 5.53 0.37 -24.50
C PRO A 75 6.28 -0.24 -25.69
N PRO A 76 7.47 0.30 -26.03
CA PRO A 76 8.34 -0.33 -27.03
C PRO A 76 8.65 -1.78 -26.66
N ALA A 77 8.56 -2.70 -27.63
CA ALA A 77 8.75 -4.14 -27.40
C ALA A 77 10.08 -4.48 -26.70
N GLN A 78 11.14 -3.74 -27.01
CA GLN A 78 12.45 -3.90 -26.34
C GLN A 78 12.38 -3.60 -24.84
N THR A 79 11.63 -2.57 -24.44
CA THR A 79 11.49 -2.19 -23.02
C THR A 79 10.60 -3.18 -22.28
N VAL A 80 9.59 -3.74 -22.95
CA VAL A 80 8.77 -4.84 -22.42
C VAL A 80 9.66 -6.05 -22.14
N ALA A 81 10.46 -6.48 -23.12
CA ALA A 81 11.39 -7.60 -22.97
C ALA A 81 12.40 -7.35 -21.83
N GLN A 82 12.98 -6.15 -21.76
CA GLN A 82 13.89 -5.77 -20.67
C GLN A 82 13.21 -5.89 -19.30
N PHE A 83 11.96 -5.44 -19.16
CA PHE A 83 11.25 -5.54 -17.88
C PHE A 83 10.92 -7.00 -17.52
N HIS A 84 10.51 -7.82 -18.50
CA HIS A 84 10.37 -9.25 -18.28
C HIS A 84 11.67 -9.90 -17.80
N ASP A 85 12.82 -9.55 -18.38
CA ASP A 85 14.12 -10.06 -17.95
C ASP A 85 14.47 -9.67 -16.50
N LEU A 86 14.09 -8.46 -16.07
CA LEU A 86 14.25 -8.03 -14.67
C LEU A 86 13.41 -8.87 -13.71
N VAL A 87 12.18 -9.19 -14.09
CA VAL A 87 11.25 -10.00 -13.27
C VAL A 87 11.68 -11.48 -13.28
N ALA A 88 11.98 -12.04 -14.45
CA ALA A 88 12.41 -13.42 -14.64
C ALA A 88 13.75 -13.69 -13.92
N GLY A 89 14.71 -12.77 -14.06
CA GLY A 89 16.01 -12.84 -13.40
C GLY A 89 15.98 -12.46 -11.91
N LYS A 90 14.80 -12.19 -11.33
CA LYS A 90 14.57 -11.72 -9.95
C LYS A 90 15.51 -10.55 -9.56
N LYS A 91 15.73 -9.64 -10.51
CA LYS A 91 16.60 -8.46 -10.35
C LYS A 91 15.95 -7.38 -9.51
N ILE A 92 14.62 -7.37 -9.43
CA ILE A 92 13.85 -6.51 -8.54
C ILE A 92 13.42 -7.27 -7.28
N LYS A 93 13.35 -6.55 -6.15
CA LYS A 93 12.90 -7.09 -4.86
C LYS A 93 11.41 -6.89 -4.62
N VAL A 94 10.80 -5.90 -5.28
CA VAL A 94 9.36 -5.63 -5.26
C VAL A 94 8.97 -5.10 -6.64
N LEU A 95 7.78 -5.47 -7.11
CA LEU A 95 7.11 -4.84 -8.25
C LEU A 95 6.02 -3.90 -7.74
N VAL A 96 6.10 -2.63 -8.08
CA VAL A 96 5.09 -1.61 -7.77
C VAL A 96 4.22 -1.37 -9.01
N TYR A 97 2.91 -1.24 -8.82
CA TYR A 97 1.98 -0.94 -9.92
C TYR A 97 0.91 0.06 -9.50
N ASN A 98 0.37 0.80 -10.45
CA ASN A 98 -0.78 1.68 -10.18
C ASN A 98 -2.06 0.85 -10.09
N VAL A 99 -2.80 0.94 -9.00
CA VAL A 99 -4.08 0.24 -8.82
C VAL A 99 -5.18 0.78 -9.74
N GLN A 100 -4.98 1.95 -10.33
CA GLN A 100 -5.94 2.64 -11.21
C GLN A 100 -5.70 2.31 -12.69
N THR A 101 -4.51 1.78 -13.03
CA THR A 101 -4.11 1.47 -14.41
C THR A 101 -3.82 -0.03 -14.54
N SER A 102 -4.55 -0.70 -15.42
CA SER A 102 -4.34 -2.12 -15.71
C SER A 102 -4.38 -2.36 -17.22
N THR A 103 -3.32 -2.95 -17.74
CA THR A 103 -3.18 -3.37 -19.14
C THR A 103 -2.75 -4.83 -19.19
N ASN A 104 -2.90 -5.49 -20.34
CA ASN A 104 -2.47 -6.88 -20.49
C ASN A 104 -0.98 -7.07 -20.15
N ILE A 105 -0.15 -6.06 -20.45
CA ILE A 105 1.28 -6.07 -20.19
C ILE A 105 1.57 -5.92 -18.69
N THR A 106 0.91 -4.98 -18.00
CA THR A 106 1.13 -4.80 -16.56
C THR A 106 0.58 -5.98 -15.74
N GLU A 107 -0.54 -6.58 -16.15
CA GLU A 107 -1.06 -7.80 -15.53
C GLU A 107 -0.17 -9.02 -15.76
N ASP A 108 0.46 -9.14 -16.94
CA ASP A 108 1.45 -10.19 -17.18
C ASP A 108 2.69 -10.03 -16.28
N LEU A 109 3.24 -8.82 -16.16
CA LEU A 109 4.34 -8.53 -15.23
C LEU A 109 3.97 -8.85 -13.78
N LYS A 110 2.78 -8.47 -13.32
CA LYS A 110 2.28 -8.80 -11.97
C LYS A 110 2.18 -10.31 -11.75
N ARG A 111 1.65 -11.04 -12.73
CA ARG A 111 1.56 -12.50 -12.68
C ARG A 111 2.94 -13.14 -12.60
N GLN A 112 3.88 -12.72 -13.46
CA GLN A 112 5.24 -13.26 -13.47
C GLN A 112 5.99 -12.95 -12.17
N ALA A 113 5.85 -11.73 -11.64
CA ALA A 113 6.42 -11.36 -10.35
C ALA A 113 5.90 -12.26 -9.22
N THR A 114 4.58 -12.46 -9.16
CA THR A 114 3.94 -13.34 -8.19
C THR A 114 4.45 -14.78 -8.32
N GLN A 115 4.52 -15.32 -9.53
CA GLN A 115 5.04 -16.67 -9.80
C GLN A 115 6.51 -16.83 -9.38
N ASN A 116 7.30 -15.77 -9.50
CA ASN A 116 8.70 -15.75 -9.10
C ASN A 116 8.90 -15.47 -7.60
N GLY A 117 7.83 -15.29 -6.83
CA GLY A 117 7.88 -14.96 -5.41
C GLY A 117 8.34 -13.52 -5.13
N ILE A 118 8.22 -12.63 -6.12
CA ILE A 118 8.49 -11.20 -5.96
C ILE A 118 7.20 -10.56 -5.45
N PRO A 119 7.22 -9.91 -4.27
CA PRO A 119 6.06 -9.18 -3.76
C PRO A 119 5.60 -8.11 -4.74
N VAL A 120 4.27 -7.97 -4.87
CA VAL A 120 3.63 -6.98 -5.72
C VAL A 120 2.90 -5.97 -4.83
N VAL A 121 3.15 -4.67 -5.01
CA VAL A 121 2.61 -3.58 -4.21
C VAL A 121 1.82 -2.62 -5.09
N GLY A 122 0.57 -2.38 -4.72
CA GLY A 122 -0.28 -1.39 -5.38
C GLY A 122 -0.08 0.01 -4.80
N VAL A 123 0.09 1.00 -5.66
CA VAL A 123 0.03 2.42 -5.34
C VAL A 123 -1.09 3.11 -6.11
N SER A 124 -1.58 4.26 -5.64
CA SER A 124 -2.52 5.09 -6.38
C SER A 124 -1.91 6.47 -6.65
N GLU A 125 -2.48 7.20 -7.60
CA GLU A 125 -2.14 8.61 -7.87
C GLU A 125 -3.03 9.56 -7.09
N THR A 126 -4.28 9.13 -6.88
CA THR A 126 -5.27 9.88 -6.14
C THR A 126 -5.51 9.25 -4.78
N LEU A 127 -5.94 10.07 -3.83
CA LEU A 127 -6.41 9.65 -2.51
C LEU A 127 -7.29 8.41 -2.58
N GLN A 128 -6.84 7.34 -1.94
CA GLN A 128 -7.61 6.13 -1.74
C GLN A 128 -7.43 5.64 -0.29
N PRO A 129 -8.52 5.53 0.51
CA PRO A 129 -9.90 5.92 0.19
C PRO A 129 -10.09 7.46 0.11
N ILE A 130 -11.19 7.91 -0.52
CA ILE A 130 -11.42 9.34 -0.82
C ILE A 130 -11.59 10.23 0.42
N ASP A 131 -11.92 9.64 1.57
CA ASP A 131 -12.11 10.29 2.86
C ASP A 131 -10.85 10.31 3.72
N ALA A 132 -9.75 9.69 3.29
CA ALA A 132 -8.47 9.75 3.97
C ALA A 132 -7.83 11.15 3.84
N THR A 133 -7.01 11.51 4.82
CA THR A 133 -6.08 12.64 4.65
C THR A 133 -4.94 12.26 3.70
N PHE A 134 -4.30 13.26 3.10
CA PHE A 134 -3.12 13.05 2.25
C PHE A 134 -2.00 12.29 2.99
N GLN A 135 -1.77 12.63 4.25
CA GLN A 135 -0.76 11.99 5.09
C GLN A 135 -1.07 10.52 5.34
N GLU A 136 -2.29 10.20 5.76
CA GLU A 136 -2.71 8.80 6.01
C GLU A 136 -2.58 7.94 4.75
N TRP A 137 -2.95 8.50 3.60
CA TRP A 137 -2.80 7.83 2.31
C TRP A 137 -1.33 7.55 1.97
N GLN A 138 -0.46 8.56 2.03
CA GLN A 138 0.97 8.36 1.73
C GLN A 138 1.64 7.40 2.72
N ASP A 139 1.28 7.48 4.01
CA ASP A 139 1.80 6.58 5.04
C ASP A 139 1.37 5.12 4.79
N ALA A 140 0.13 4.88 4.35
CA ALA A 140 -0.33 3.54 4.00
C ALA A 140 0.43 2.93 2.83
N GLN A 141 0.75 3.73 1.81
CA GLN A 141 1.56 3.32 0.65
C GLN A 141 2.98 2.94 1.08
N LEU A 142 3.61 3.77 1.92
CA LEU A 142 4.93 3.52 2.48
C LEU A 142 4.97 2.28 3.37
N LEU A 143 3.96 2.09 4.23
CA LEU A 143 3.87 0.93 5.11
C LEU A 143 3.72 -0.37 4.31
N THR A 144 2.90 -0.35 3.25
CA THR A 144 2.73 -1.52 2.37
C THR A 144 4.03 -1.88 1.67
N LEU A 145 4.74 -0.87 1.14
CA LEU A 145 6.05 -1.04 0.52
C LEU A 145 7.10 -1.56 1.52
N GLN A 146 7.14 -1.01 2.73
CA GLN A 146 8.03 -1.44 3.81
C GLN A 146 7.79 -2.91 4.17
N ASN A 147 6.53 -3.32 4.32
CA ASN A 147 6.18 -4.70 4.63
C ASN A 147 6.60 -5.67 3.53
N ALA A 148 6.42 -5.29 2.26
CA ALA A 148 6.85 -6.09 1.12
C ALA A 148 8.38 -6.27 1.07
N LEU A 149 9.14 -5.19 1.32
CA LEU A 149 10.60 -5.22 1.35
C LEU A 149 11.12 -6.05 2.54
N ASN A 150 10.48 -5.94 3.71
CA ASN A 150 10.83 -6.71 4.90
C ASN A 150 10.52 -8.21 4.72
N ALA A 151 9.36 -8.56 4.15
CA ALA A 151 8.99 -9.95 3.89
C ALA A 151 10.02 -10.64 2.98
N ASN A 152 10.52 -9.92 1.97
CA ASN A 152 11.56 -10.43 1.08
C ASN A 152 12.92 -10.58 1.80
N ALA A 153 13.26 -9.67 2.71
CA ALA A 153 14.49 -9.77 3.50
C ALA A 153 14.50 -10.98 4.47
N LEU A 154 13.33 -11.48 4.87
CA LEU A 154 13.19 -12.64 5.77
C LEU A 154 13.20 -14.00 5.04
N THR A 155 13.03 -14.02 3.73
CA THR A 155 13.00 -15.25 2.91
C THR A 155 14.36 -15.65 2.31
N HIS A 156 15.42 -14.93 2.64
CA HIS A 156 16.79 -15.14 2.17
C HIS A 156 17.76 -15.28 3.34
#